data_AF-A0A7U9SDF2-F1
#
_entry.id   AF-A0A7U9SDF2-F1
#
_cell.length_a   1.000
_cell.length_b   1.000
_cell.length_c   1.000
_cell.angle_alpha   90.00
_cell.angle_beta   90.00
_cell.angle_gamma   90.00
#
_symmetry.space_group_name_H-M   'P 1'
#
loop_
_entity.id
_entity.type
_entity.pdbx_description
1 polymer ?
#
loop_
_entity_poly.entity_id
_entity_poly.type
_entity_poly.pdbx_seq_one_letter_code
_entity_poly.pdbx_strand_id
1 'polypeptide(L)'
;MFVLKLIGKVCALPVIIVLAVLLGIVKVCVGIYNFARALFGLLIGGLVILTVIYYQDWVQIGLLVIISFMGISILTVGIFLEMMLESGISRLSKFVLS
;
A
#
# COMPACT_ATOMS: atom_id res chain seq x y z
N MET A 1 35.41 -6.06 19.85
CA MET A 1 34.24 -5.23 19.45
C MET A 1 34.05 -5.09 17.94
N PHE A 2 35.08 -5.26 17.10
CA PHE A 2 34.95 -5.16 15.63
C PHE A 2 34.33 -6.42 14.96
N VAL A 3 34.67 -7.62 15.46
CA VAL A 3 34.27 -8.91 14.85
C VAL A 3 32.76 -9.18 14.98
N LEU A 4 32.13 -8.78 16.10
CA LEU A 4 30.67 -8.82 16.29
C LEU A 4 29.91 -7.91 15.32
N LYS A 5 30.47 -6.72 15.02
CA LYS A 5 29.93 -5.82 13.99
C LYS A 5 30.04 -6.45 12.59
N LEU A 6 31.15 -7.14 12.30
CA LEU A 6 31.38 -7.81 11.01
C LEU A 6 30.44 -9.01 10.81
N ILE A 7 30.27 -9.85 11.84
CA ILE A 7 29.32 -10.98 11.83
C ILE A 7 27.87 -10.48 11.68
N GLY A 8 27.51 -9.40 12.38
CA GLY A 8 26.18 -8.77 12.23
C GLY A 8 25.95 -8.25 10.82
N LYS A 9 26.98 -7.66 10.18
CA LYS A 9 26.97 -7.18 8.79
C LYS A 9 26.76 -8.32 7.78
N VAL A 10 27.50 -9.42 7.94
CA VAL A 10 27.40 -10.62 7.06
C VAL A 10 26.07 -11.33 7.23
N CYS A 11 25.53 -11.42 8.46
CA CYS A 11 24.25 -12.07 8.73
C CYS A 11 23.04 -11.21 8.32
N ALA A 12 23.19 -9.88 8.30
CA ALA A 12 22.12 -8.97 7.89
C ALA A 12 21.95 -8.87 6.36
N LEU A 13 22.99 -9.21 5.58
CA LEU A 13 22.94 -9.29 4.11
C LEU A 13 21.85 -10.25 3.58
N PRO A 14 21.78 -11.52 4.00
CA PRO A 14 20.72 -12.43 3.56
C PRO A 14 19.33 -11.98 4.04
N VAL A 15 19.25 -11.36 5.22
CA VAL A 15 17.99 -10.80 5.74
C VAL A 15 17.47 -9.67 4.85
N ILE A 16 18.35 -8.77 4.41
CA ILE A 16 17.98 -7.67 3.49
C ILE A 16 17.50 -8.23 2.14
N ILE A 17 18.13 -9.27 1.61
CA ILE A 17 17.72 -9.91 0.35
C ILE A 17 16.31 -10.49 0.47
N VAL A 18 16.01 -11.23 1.56
CA VAL A 18 14.67 -11.78 1.80
C VAL A 18 13.63 -10.67 1.96
N LEU A 19 13.94 -9.62 2.73
CA LEU A 19 13.06 -8.47 2.86
C LEU A 19 12.86 -7.74 1.52
N ALA A 20 13.89 -7.63 0.68
CA ALA A 20 13.78 -6.98 -0.63
C ALA A 20 12.88 -7.77 -1.60
N VAL A 21 12.96 -9.10 -1.59
CA VAL A 21 12.04 -9.97 -2.34
C VAL A 21 10.60 -9.82 -1.83
N LEU A 22 10.42 -9.82 -0.51
CA LEU A 22 9.10 -9.60 0.09
C LEU A 22 8.54 -8.23 -0.28
N LEU A 23 9.38 -7.19 -0.30
CA LEU A 23 8.99 -5.85 -0.71
C LEU A 23 8.60 -5.80 -2.19
N GLY A 24 9.31 -6.54 -3.05
CA GLY A 24 8.94 -6.71 -4.46
C GLY A 24 7.54 -7.33 -4.63
N ILE A 25 7.23 -8.37 -3.85
CA ILE A 25 5.90 -9.00 -3.85
C ILE A 25 4.84 -8.02 -3.36
N VAL A 26 5.11 -7.34 -2.25
CA VAL A 26 4.20 -6.32 -1.68
C VAL A 26 3.95 -5.20 -2.69
N LYS A 27 4.99 -4.73 -3.40
CA LYS A 27 4.86 -3.73 -4.48
C LYS A 27 3.92 -4.16 -5.59
N VAL A 28 4.07 -5.40 -6.06
CA VAL A 28 3.19 -5.94 -7.11
C VAL A 28 1.76 -6.05 -6.60
N CYS A 29 1.56 -6.57 -5.37
CA CYS A 29 0.26 -6.62 -4.74
C CYS A 29 -0.37 -5.23 -4.63
N VAL A 30 0.34 -4.26 -4.06
CA VAL A 30 -0.15 -2.88 -3.90
C VAL A 30 -0.40 -2.24 -5.25
N GLY A 31 0.42 -2.50 -6.27
CA GLY A 31 0.18 -2.05 -7.64
C GLY A 31 -1.15 -2.57 -8.21
N ILE A 32 -1.44 -3.86 -8.04
CA ILE A 32 -2.73 -4.46 -8.42
C ILE A 32 -3.87 -3.84 -7.59
N TYR A 33 -3.68 -3.64 -6.29
CA TYR A 33 -4.65 -2.97 -5.43
C TYR A 33 -4.91 -1.52 -5.89
N ASN A 34 -3.89 -0.78 -6.28
CA ASN A 34 -4.03 0.62 -6.70
C ASN A 34 -4.72 0.71 -8.07
N PHE A 35 -4.45 -0.24 -8.97
CA PHE A 35 -5.21 -0.38 -10.21
C PHE A 35 -6.68 -0.70 -9.96
N ALA A 36 -6.96 -1.64 -9.03
CA ALA A 36 -8.32 -1.94 -8.59
C ALA A 36 -8.98 -0.70 -7.97
N ARG A 37 -8.25 0.07 -7.14
CA ARG A 37 -8.73 1.34 -6.57
C ARG A 37 -9.17 2.32 -7.65
N ALA A 38 -8.34 2.50 -8.68
CA ALA A 38 -8.62 3.42 -9.77
C ALA A 38 -9.88 2.98 -10.55
N LEU A 39 -10.00 1.68 -10.84
CA LEU A 39 -11.18 1.11 -11.48
C LEU A 39 -12.44 1.25 -10.62
N PHE A 40 -12.38 0.89 -9.34
CA PHE A 40 -13.50 1.05 -8.41
C PHE A 40 -13.89 2.52 -8.24
N GLY A 41 -12.92 3.43 -8.16
CA GLY A 41 -13.17 4.88 -8.10
C GLY A 41 -13.88 5.40 -9.35
N LEU A 42 -13.45 4.93 -10.54
CA LEU A 42 -14.12 5.26 -11.81
C LEU A 42 -15.54 4.71 -11.86
N LEU A 43 -15.74 3.45 -11.47
CA LEU A 43 -17.03 2.78 -11.53
C LEU A 43 -18.02 3.39 -10.55
N ILE A 44 -17.61 3.63 -9.30
CA ILE A 44 -18.44 4.27 -8.29
C ILE A 44 -18.68 5.74 -8.66
N GLY A 45 -17.67 6.48 -9.12
CA GLY A 45 -17.82 7.87 -9.56
C GLY A 45 -18.84 8.00 -10.70
N GLY A 46 -18.77 7.11 -11.69
CA GLY A 46 -19.77 7.02 -12.76
C GLY A 46 -21.17 6.68 -12.22
N LEU A 47 -21.26 5.75 -11.27
CA LEU A 47 -22.53 5.36 -10.65
C LEU A 47 -23.16 6.50 -9.82
N VAL A 48 -22.34 7.31 -9.13
CA VAL A 48 -22.79 8.52 -8.41
C VAL A 48 -23.40 9.50 -9.41
N ILE A 49 -22.70 9.80 -10.51
CA ILE A 49 -23.18 10.73 -11.54
C ILE A 49 -24.49 10.23 -12.14
N LEU A 50 -24.58 8.93 -12.46
CA LEU A 50 -25.79 8.32 -13.01
C LEU A 50 -26.97 8.37 -12.03
N THR A 51 -26.71 8.12 -10.74
CA THR A 51 -27.72 8.19 -9.66
C THR A 51 -28.22 9.61 -9.43
N VAL A 52 -27.32 10.60 -9.47
CA VAL A 52 -27.67 12.03 -9.36
C VAL A 52 -28.58 12.46 -10.51
N ILE A 53 -28.32 11.99 -11.74
CA ILE A 53 -29.13 12.35 -12.92
C ILE A 53 -30.47 11.62 -12.91
N TYR A 54 -30.51 10.34 -12.54
CA TYR A 54 -31.69 9.49 -12.76
C TYR A 54 -32.61 9.35 -11.55
N TYR A 55 -32.06 9.32 -10.33
CA TYR A 55 -32.82 9.05 -9.10
C TYR A 55 -33.00 10.28 -8.20
N GLN A 56 -32.11 11.29 -8.26
CA GLN A 56 -32.13 12.50 -7.41
C GLN A 56 -32.25 12.20 -5.89
N ASP A 57 -31.97 10.96 -5.47
CA ASP A 57 -32.19 10.50 -4.10
C ASP A 57 -30.92 10.67 -3.27
N TRP A 58 -30.94 11.64 -2.36
CA TRP A 58 -29.80 12.06 -1.56
C TRP A 58 -29.31 10.97 -0.60
N VAL A 59 -30.20 10.05 -0.18
CA VAL A 59 -29.86 8.97 0.76
C VAL A 59 -29.01 7.90 0.08
N GLN A 60 -29.36 7.54 -1.16
CA GLN A 60 -28.64 6.53 -1.92
C GLN A 60 -27.24 7.02 -2.33
N ILE A 61 -27.12 8.30 -2.70
CA ILE A 61 -25.83 8.95 -2.98
C ILE A 61 -24.95 8.96 -1.71
N GLY A 62 -25.52 9.30 -0.55
CA GLY A 62 -24.80 9.31 0.72
C GLY A 62 -24.23 7.94 1.09
N LEU A 63 -25.01 6.88 0.97
CA LEU A 63 -24.56 5.50 1.21
C LEU A 63 -23.43 5.08 0.26
N LEU A 64 -23.55 5.44 -1.02
CA LEU A 64 -22.55 5.10 -2.03
C LEU A 64 -21.21 5.79 -1.76
N VAL A 65 -21.24 7.06 -1.33
CA VAL A 65 -20.05 7.82 -0.93
C VAL A 65 -19.38 7.21 0.29
N ILE A 66 -20.15 6.80 1.31
CA ILE A 66 -19.60 6.19 2.53
C ILE A 66 -18.89 4.87 2.21
N ILE A 67 -19.52 3.99 1.43
CA ILE A 67 -18.92 2.71 1.01
C ILE A 67 -17.64 2.96 0.20
N SER A 68 -17.67 3.93 -0.71
CA SER A 68 -16.51 4.31 -1.52
C SER A 68 -15.35 4.81 -0.63
N PHE A 69 -15.66 5.67 0.35
CA PHE A 69 -14.69 6.19 1.29
C PHE A 69 -14.08 5.09 2.18
N MET A 70 -14.90 4.14 2.62
CA MET A 70 -14.45 2.99 3.41
C MET A 70 -13.52 2.06 2.61
N GLY A 71 -13.85 1.83 1.33
CA GLY A 71 -12.97 1.11 0.41
C GLY A 71 -11.63 1.84 0.22
N ILE A 72 -11.66 3.12 -0.13
CA ILE A 72 -10.46 3.93 -0.38
C ILE A 72 -9.53 4.01 0.85
N SER A 73 -10.09 4.09 2.05
CA SER A 73 -9.32 4.15 3.29
C SER A 73 -8.58 2.84 3.59
N ILE A 74 -9.22 1.69 3.43
CA ILE A 74 -8.55 0.37 3.54
C ILE A 74 -7.38 0.26 2.55
N LEU A 75 -7.56 0.71 1.31
CA LEU A 75 -6.48 0.69 0.32
C LEU A 75 -5.33 1.65 0.67
N THR A 76 -5.64 2.81 1.26
CA THR A 76 -4.63 3.76 1.74
C THR A 76 -3.74 3.14 2.82
N VAL A 77 -4.33 2.36 3.74
CA VAL A 77 -3.55 1.65 4.78
C VAL A 77 -2.59 0.64 4.16
N GLY A 78 -2.99 -0.07 3.10
CA GLY A 78 -2.13 -1.01 2.37
C GLY A 78 -0.88 -0.34 1.78
N ILE A 79 -1.04 0.84 1.15
CA ILE A 79 0.08 1.62 0.60
C ILE A 79 0.98 2.14 1.73
N PHE A 80 0.41 2.54 2.86
CA PHE A 80 1.16 3.01 4.01
C PHE A 80 2.03 1.91 4.62
N LEU A 81 1.53 0.67 4.64
CA LEU A 81 2.26 -0.50 5.12
C LEU A 81 3.45 -0.83 4.21
N GLU A 82 3.27 -0.69 2.89
CA GLU A 82 4.37 -0.81 1.92
C GLU A 82 5.46 0.26 2.17
N MET A 83 5.08 1.53 2.32
CA MET A 83 6.02 2.62 2.61
C MET A 83 6.81 2.39 3.91
N MET A 84 6.16 1.86 4.95
CA MET A 84 6.81 1.52 6.21
C MET A 84 7.82 0.39 6.03
N LEU A 85 7.47 -0.64 5.26
CA LEU A 85 8.37 -1.73 4.93
C LEU A 85 9.58 -1.24 4.12
N GLU A 86 9.36 -0.36 3.13
CA GLU A 86 10.42 0.23 2.31
C GLU A 86 11.38 1.08 3.14
N SER A 87 10.84 1.91 4.03
CA SER A 87 11.63 2.69 4.97
C SER A 87 12.43 1.81 5.93
N GLY A 88 11.85 0.70 6.39
CA GLY A 88 12.53 -0.28 7.24
C GLY A 88 13.73 -0.92 6.55
N ILE A 89 13.56 -1.36 5.30
CA ILE A 89 14.65 -1.94 4.49
C ILE A 89 15.74 -0.91 4.22
N SER A 90 15.38 0.32 3.86
CA SER A 90 16.36 1.39 3.59
C SER A 90 17.20 1.71 4.84
N ARG A 91 16.57 1.76 6.02
CA ARG A 91 17.27 1.93 7.31
C ARG A 91 18.20 0.76 7.63
N LEU A 92 17.73 -0.48 7.44
CA LEU A 92 18.55 -1.68 7.62
C LEU A 92 19.75 -1.70 6.67
N SER A 93 19.54 -1.35 5.39
CA SER A 93 20.60 -1.27 4.39
C SER A 93 21.66 -0.23 4.76
N LYS A 94 21.24 0.98 5.18
CA LYS A 94 22.18 2.00 5.71
C LYS A 94 22.95 1.52 6.94
N PHE A 95 22.30 0.79 7.85
CA PHE A 95 22.95 0.24 9.04
C PHE A 95 23.98 -0.85 8.70
N VAL A 96 23.71 -1.64 7.67
CA VAL A 96 24.62 -2.68 7.14
C VAL A 96 25.72 -2.09 6.25
N LEU A 97 25.58 -0.87 5.72
CA LEU A 97 26.68 -0.21 5.01
C LEU A 97 27.59 0.60 5.96
N SER A 98 27.02 1.25 6.98
CA SER A 98 27.74 2.03 8.02
C SER A 98 28.62 1.18 8.95
#